data_AF-A0A7Y3CTI0-F1
#
_entry.id   AF-A0A7Y3CTI0-F1
#
_cell.length_a   1.000
_cell.length_b   1.000
_cell.length_c   1.000
_cell.angle_alpha   90.00
_cell.angle_beta   90.00
_cell.angle_gamma   90.00
#
_symmetry.space_group_name_H-M   'P 1'
#
loop_
_entity.id
_entity.type
_entity.pdbx_description
1 polymer ?
#
loop_
_entity_poly.entity_id
_entity_poly.type
_entity_poly.pdbx_seq_one_letter_code
_entity_poly.pdbx_strand_id
1 'polypeptide(L)'
;MTYADMDRRAARFFKEGAAVSAIVAENRDSPEPADWSFVHADYSKDLGLEDQSFGLLVSLWSGFVSEHCTRYLQSGGWLLANSSHGDVAMASLNKELTLVAVVNSRSGDYQISKKKLDSYLKPKKPVEITGDTLRQSQRGIAYTKSPFAYIFRRTAAPR
;
A
#
# COMPACT_ATOMS: atom_id res chain seq x y z
N MET A 1 9.16 -8.75 8.38
CA MET A 1 7.94 -8.38 7.64
C MET A 1 6.79 -8.30 8.63
N THR A 2 5.95 -7.27 8.57
CA THR A 2 4.77 -7.18 9.46
C THR A 2 3.51 -7.16 8.62
N TYR A 3 2.62 -8.09 8.90
CA TYR A 3 1.30 -8.20 8.29
C TYR A 3 0.26 -7.62 9.26
N ALA A 4 -0.69 -6.84 8.76
CA ALA A 4 -1.78 -6.31 9.56
C ALA A 4 -3.10 -6.52 8.83
N ASP A 5 -4.05 -7.19 9.48
CA ASP A 5 -5.39 -7.44 8.96
C ASP A 5 -6.37 -7.57 10.13
N MET A 6 -7.65 -7.29 9.91
CA MET A 6 -8.72 -7.46 10.90
C MET A 6 -9.50 -8.77 10.71
N ASP A 7 -9.31 -9.49 9.60
CA ASP A 7 -9.99 -10.74 9.30
C ASP A 7 -9.51 -11.87 10.24
N ARG A 8 -10.47 -12.48 10.95
CA ARG A 8 -10.22 -13.60 11.87
C ARG A 8 -9.65 -14.83 11.16
N ARG A 9 -9.91 -14.99 9.86
CA ARG A 9 -9.35 -16.05 9.01
C ARG A 9 -7.86 -15.84 8.79
N ALA A 10 -7.44 -14.60 8.52
CA ALA A 10 -6.02 -14.25 8.46
C ALA A 10 -5.35 -14.51 9.82
N ALA A 11 -5.98 -14.09 10.91
CA ALA A 11 -5.48 -14.37 12.27
C ALA A 11 -5.33 -15.87 12.57
N ARG A 12 -6.23 -16.72 12.06
CA ARG A 12 -6.10 -18.17 12.19
C ARG A 12 -4.95 -18.72 11.34
N PHE A 13 -4.82 -18.26 10.10
CA PHE A 13 -3.72 -18.65 9.21
C PHE A 13 -2.35 -18.33 9.84
N PHE A 14 -2.16 -17.12 10.37
CA PHE A 14 -0.90 -16.71 10.97
C PHE A 14 -0.58 -17.37 12.32
N LYS A 15 -1.51 -18.10 12.94
CA LYS A 15 -1.21 -18.96 14.11
C LYS A 15 -0.46 -20.23 13.72
N GLU A 16 -0.56 -20.67 12.46
CA GLU A 16 0.17 -21.82 11.92
C GLU A 16 1.61 -21.42 11.56
N GLY A 17 2.37 -20.89 12.54
CA GLY A 17 3.62 -20.17 12.26
C GLY A 17 4.68 -20.96 11.49
N ALA A 18 4.77 -22.27 11.71
CA ALA A 18 5.66 -23.14 10.94
C ALA A 18 5.24 -23.24 9.47
N ALA A 19 3.94 -23.39 9.20
CA ALA A 19 3.42 -23.45 7.83
C ALA A 19 3.58 -22.11 7.10
N VAL A 20 3.32 -20.99 7.79
CA VAL A 20 3.57 -19.65 7.23
C VAL A 20 5.04 -19.46 6.90
N SER A 21 5.94 -19.84 7.82
CA SER A 21 7.39 -19.72 7.59
C SER A 21 7.86 -20.57 6.41
N ALA A 22 7.28 -21.77 6.23
CA ALA A 22 7.56 -22.62 5.07
C ALA A 22 7.12 -21.96 3.75
N ILE A 23 5.91 -21.37 3.69
CA ILE A 23 5.43 -20.63 2.53
C ILE A 23 6.36 -19.44 2.22
N VAL A 24 6.78 -18.69 3.24
CA VAL A 24 7.69 -17.55 3.04
C VAL A 24 9.05 -18.02 2.53
N ALA A 25 9.59 -19.13 3.05
CA ALA A 25 10.86 -19.67 2.59
C ALA A 25 10.81 -20.17 1.14
N GLU A 26 9.72 -20.83 0.73
CA GLU A 26 9.53 -21.32 -0.65
C GLU A 26 9.50 -20.18 -1.69
N ASN A 27 9.08 -18.98 -1.26
CA ASN A 27 8.89 -17.83 -2.14
C ASN A 27 10.00 -16.77 -2.01
N ARG A 28 11.14 -17.11 -1.39
CA ARG A 28 12.31 -16.23 -1.26
C ARG A 28 13.55 -16.85 -1.89
N ASP A 29 14.30 -16.03 -2.62
CA ASP A 29 15.64 -16.35 -3.09
C ASP A 29 16.70 -16.17 -1.98
N SER A 30 16.41 -16.65 -0.77
CA SER A 30 17.30 -16.52 0.39
C SER A 30 17.13 -17.73 1.31
N PRO A 31 18.23 -18.37 1.72
CA PRO A 31 18.19 -19.51 2.65
C PRO A 31 18.00 -19.08 4.11
N GLU A 32 18.14 -17.78 4.43
CA GLU A 32 18.03 -17.27 5.79
C GLU A 32 16.57 -17.21 6.25
N PRO A 33 16.26 -17.65 7.49
CA PRO A 33 14.93 -17.53 8.06
C PRO A 33 14.38 -16.11 7.95
N ALA A 34 13.09 -16.01 7.60
CA ALA A 34 12.41 -14.73 7.54
C ALA A 34 11.82 -14.38 8.91
N ASP A 35 12.14 -13.20 9.42
CA ASP A 35 11.38 -12.64 10.54
C ASP A 35 10.05 -12.09 10.03
N TRP A 36 8.95 -12.60 10.57
CA TRP A 36 7.63 -12.07 10.30
C TRP A 36 6.77 -11.99 11.56
N SER A 37 5.83 -11.05 11.56
CA SER A 37 4.84 -10.88 12.61
C SER A 37 3.47 -10.57 12.01
N PHE A 38 2.41 -10.92 12.73
CA PHE A 38 1.03 -10.62 12.36
C PHE A 38 0.34 -9.82 13.47
N VAL A 39 -0.25 -8.69 13.09
CA VAL A 39 -1.05 -7.83 13.96
C VAL A 39 -2.51 -7.97 13.57
N HIS A 40 -3.29 -8.66 14.41
CA HIS A 40 -4.75 -8.77 14.22
C HIS A 40 -5.43 -7.49 14.71
N ALA A 41 -5.50 -6.46 13.86
CA ALA A 41 -6.02 -5.16 14.24
C ALA A 41 -6.64 -4.39 13.07
N ASP A 42 -7.49 -3.44 13.44
CA ASP A 42 -7.92 -2.35 12.57
C ASP A 42 -6.78 -1.34 12.45
N TYR A 43 -6.20 -1.23 11.25
CA TYR A 43 -5.04 -0.35 11.00
C TYR A 43 -5.37 1.14 11.02
N SER A 44 -6.65 1.53 11.13
CA SER A 44 -7.01 2.92 11.43
C SER A 44 -6.68 3.31 12.88
N LYS A 45 -6.38 2.33 13.73
CA LYS A 45 -5.97 2.51 15.13
C LYS A 45 -4.46 2.34 15.29
N ASP A 46 -3.98 2.59 16.50
CA ASP A 46 -2.59 2.34 16.81
C ASP A 46 -2.27 0.84 16.74
N LEU A 47 -1.24 0.50 15.99
CA LEU A 47 -0.80 -0.88 15.78
C LEU A 47 0.28 -1.30 16.79
N GLY A 48 0.74 -0.38 17.64
CA GLY A 48 1.87 -0.61 18.55
C GLY A 48 3.20 -0.76 17.81
N LEU A 49 3.29 -0.22 16.60
CA LEU A 49 4.50 -0.21 15.77
C LEU A 49 5.22 1.13 15.91
N GLU A 50 6.54 1.10 15.79
CA GLU A 50 7.35 2.32 15.81
C GLU A 50 7.12 3.14 14.54
N ASP A 51 6.97 4.46 14.71
CA ASP A 51 6.87 5.38 13.59
C ASP A 51 8.15 5.35 12.75
N GLN A 52 8.02 5.52 11.43
CA GLN A 52 9.15 5.52 10.49
C GLN A 52 10.05 4.28 10.54
N SER A 53 9.55 3.12 10.96
CA SER A 53 10.31 1.87 11.05
C SER A 53 10.30 1.01 9.77
N PHE A 54 9.43 1.32 8.80
CA PHE A 54 9.28 0.51 7.58
C PHE A 54 9.85 1.21 6.35
N GLY A 55 10.58 0.46 5.50
CA GLY A 55 11.01 0.95 4.19
C GLY A 55 9.95 0.83 3.09
N LEU A 56 8.98 -0.06 3.26
CA LEU A 56 7.93 -0.34 2.28
C LEU A 56 6.60 -0.58 3.00
N LEU A 57 5.56 0.10 2.54
CA LEU A 57 4.17 -0.21 2.83
C LEU A 57 3.48 -0.77 1.58
N VAL A 58 2.71 -1.83 1.76
CA VAL A 58 1.96 -2.48 0.67
C VAL A 58 0.47 -2.35 0.97
N SER A 59 -0.24 -1.68 0.07
CA SER A 59 -1.69 -1.43 0.12
C SER A 59 -2.36 -1.95 -1.15
N LEU A 60 -2.35 -3.26 -1.31
CA LEU A 60 -2.99 -3.91 -2.45
C LEU A 60 -4.34 -4.46 -1.99
N TRP A 61 -5.42 -3.90 -2.54
CA TRP A 61 -6.80 -4.25 -2.18
C TRP A 61 -7.18 -4.00 -0.71
N SER A 62 -6.40 -3.21 0.01
CA SER A 62 -6.76 -2.62 1.30
C SER A 62 -7.40 -1.23 1.12
N GLY A 63 -8.12 -0.76 2.15
CA GLY A 63 -8.70 0.58 2.22
C GLY A 63 -7.65 1.68 2.37
N PHE A 64 -7.93 2.73 3.15
CA PHE A 64 -7.08 3.93 3.27
C PHE A 64 -5.79 3.73 4.10
N VAL A 65 -4.94 2.78 3.71
CA VAL A 65 -3.64 2.54 4.35
C VAL A 65 -2.73 3.77 4.25
N SER A 66 -2.76 4.50 3.14
CA SER A 66 -1.98 5.74 2.99
C SER A 66 -2.40 6.84 3.97
N GLU A 67 -3.65 6.85 4.43
CA GLU A 67 -4.13 7.80 5.45
C GLU A 67 -3.62 7.40 6.84
N HIS A 68 -3.73 6.13 7.21
CA HIS A 68 -3.51 5.70 8.59
C HIS A 68 -2.10 5.19 8.88
N CYS A 69 -1.43 4.60 7.88
CA CYS A 69 -0.16 3.90 8.08
C CYS A 69 1.06 4.67 7.59
N THR A 70 0.90 5.81 6.89
CA THR A 70 2.06 6.60 6.40
C THR A 70 3.02 7.00 7.52
N ARG A 71 2.53 7.17 8.77
CA ARG A 71 3.37 7.41 9.96
C ARG A 71 4.48 6.37 10.14
N TYR A 72 4.20 5.10 9.85
CA TYR A 72 5.13 3.98 10.01
C TYR A 72 6.15 3.88 8.86
N LEU A 73 5.90 4.53 7.72
CA LEU A 73 6.81 4.51 6.57
C LEU A 73 7.96 5.49 6.78
N GLN A 74 9.21 5.07 6.73
CA GLN A 74 10.35 5.97 6.89
C GLN A 74 10.41 7.04 5.79
N SER A 75 11.08 8.16 6.09
CA SER A 75 11.45 9.14 5.06
C SER A 75 12.26 8.47 3.94
N GLY A 76 11.87 8.68 2.69
CA GLY A 76 12.47 8.04 1.52
C GLY A 76 11.92 6.65 1.19
N GLY A 77 11.10 6.07 2.09
CA GLY A 77 10.44 4.78 1.89
C GLY A 77 9.36 4.81 0.81
N TRP A 78 8.85 3.62 0.46
CA TRP A 78 7.90 3.42 -0.63
C TRP A 78 6.52 2.97 -0.14
N LEU A 79 5.48 3.45 -0.83
CA LEU A 79 4.13 2.91 -0.73
C LEU A 79 3.77 2.30 -2.10
N LEU A 80 3.40 1.02 -2.10
CA LEU A 80 2.83 0.33 -3.26
C LEU A 80 1.30 0.23 -3.04
N ALA A 81 0.51 0.95 -3.83
CA ALA A 81 -0.94 0.98 -3.68
C ALA A 81 -1.68 0.64 -4.99
N ASN A 82 -2.83 -0.01 -4.91
CA ASN A 82 -3.75 -0.12 -6.05
C ASN A 82 -4.94 0.82 -5.92
N SER A 83 -5.65 1.09 -7.03
CA SER A 83 -6.73 2.08 -7.05
C SER A 83 -8.10 1.53 -6.63
N SER A 84 -8.20 0.30 -6.10
CA SER A 84 -9.48 -0.41 -5.93
C SER A 84 -10.37 0.19 -4.83
N HIS A 85 -9.80 0.55 -3.68
CA HIS A 85 -10.53 1.10 -2.52
C HIS A 85 -10.15 2.55 -2.21
N GLY A 86 -9.77 3.31 -3.25
CA GLY A 86 -9.53 4.75 -3.15
C GLY A 86 -8.18 5.15 -2.54
N ASP A 87 -7.35 4.20 -2.09
CA ASP A 87 -6.09 4.51 -1.42
C ASP A 87 -5.09 5.26 -2.31
N VAL A 88 -5.07 5.01 -3.62
CA VAL A 88 -4.27 5.82 -4.57
C VAL A 88 -4.73 7.28 -4.60
N ALA A 89 -6.04 7.52 -4.54
CA ALA A 89 -6.57 8.88 -4.47
C ALA A 89 -6.20 9.53 -3.13
N MET A 90 -6.35 8.78 -2.03
CA MET A 90 -5.97 9.25 -0.70
C MET A 90 -4.48 9.58 -0.61
N ALA A 91 -3.60 8.71 -1.12
CA ALA A 91 -2.16 8.92 -1.21
C ALA A 91 -1.82 10.17 -2.03
N SER A 92 -2.56 10.46 -3.11
CA SER A 92 -2.34 11.63 -3.94
C SER A 92 -2.69 12.97 -3.27
N LEU A 93 -3.49 12.95 -2.21
CA LEU A 93 -3.80 14.13 -1.38
C LEU A 93 -2.73 14.37 -0.30
N ASN A 94 -1.93 13.35 0.03
CA ASN A 94 -0.88 13.45 1.04
C ASN A 94 0.37 14.13 0.45
N LYS A 95 0.68 15.33 0.96
CA LYS A 95 1.83 16.13 0.50
C LYS A 95 3.19 15.46 0.76
N GLU A 96 3.26 14.52 1.69
CA GLU A 96 4.48 13.75 1.94
C GLU A 96 4.68 12.64 0.89
N LEU A 97 3.66 12.25 0.13
CA LEU A 97 3.74 11.16 -0.83
C LEU A 97 3.81 11.70 -2.26
N THR A 98 4.86 11.32 -2.99
CA THR A 98 5.02 11.66 -4.41
C THR A 98 4.91 10.42 -5.27
N LEU A 99 4.07 10.42 -6.30
CA LEU A 99 4.02 9.35 -7.30
C LEU A 99 5.34 9.32 -8.08
N VAL A 100 6.09 8.22 -7.99
CA VAL A 100 7.42 8.08 -8.63
C VAL A 100 7.45 7.02 -9.73
N ALA A 101 6.50 6.09 -9.73
CA ALA A 101 6.36 5.07 -10.77
C ALA A 101 4.96 4.43 -10.74
N VAL A 102 4.66 3.66 -11.77
CA VAL A 102 3.52 2.74 -11.82
C VAL A 102 4.00 1.34 -12.19
N VAL A 103 3.25 0.33 -11.78
CA VAL A 103 3.46 -1.07 -12.17
C VAL A 103 2.38 -1.44 -13.17
N ASN A 104 2.78 -1.85 -14.37
CA ASN A 104 1.86 -2.45 -15.35
C ASN A 104 1.95 -3.97 -15.23
N SER A 105 0.83 -4.66 -15.41
CA SER A 105 0.79 -6.12 -15.49
C SER A 105 0.25 -6.54 -16.86
N ARG A 106 0.90 -7.51 -17.50
CA ARG A 106 0.43 -8.15 -18.73
C ARG A 106 0.75 -9.63 -18.68
N SER A 107 -0.28 -10.48 -18.72
CA SER A 107 -0.14 -11.94 -18.75
C SER A 107 0.74 -12.52 -17.62
N GLY A 108 0.73 -11.90 -16.44
CA GLY A 108 1.55 -12.30 -15.29
C GLY A 108 2.90 -11.59 -15.19
N ASP A 109 3.35 -10.92 -16.26
CA ASP A 109 4.58 -10.14 -16.23
C ASP A 109 4.33 -8.74 -15.66
N TYR A 110 5.24 -8.27 -14.81
CA TYR A 110 5.19 -6.95 -14.20
C TYR A 110 6.29 -6.04 -14.72
N GLN A 111 5.95 -4.80 -15.06
CA GLN A 111 6.90 -3.80 -15.54
C GLN A 111 6.70 -2.46 -14.82
N ILE A 112 7.79 -1.92 -14.28
CA ILE A 112 7.81 -0.60 -13.66
C ILE A 112 8.00 0.47 -14.75
N SER A 113 7.15 1.50 -14.75
CA SER A 113 7.26 2.66 -15.63
C SER A 113 7.34 3.96 -14.82
N LYS A 114 8.29 4.82 -15.17
CA LYS A 114 8.43 6.20 -14.67
C LYS A 114 7.97 7.24 -15.70
N LYS A 115 7.40 6.80 -16.83
CA LYS A 115 7.08 7.67 -17.96
C LYS A 115 5.67 8.25 -17.83
N LYS A 116 5.53 9.55 -18.14
CA LYS A 116 4.24 10.27 -18.22
C LYS A 116 3.37 10.12 -16.95
N LEU A 117 3.97 10.22 -15.77
CA LEU A 117 3.28 10.01 -14.48
C LEU A 117 2.11 10.98 -14.26
N ASP A 118 2.25 12.21 -14.78
CA ASP A 118 1.24 13.26 -14.84
C ASP A 118 -0.08 12.83 -15.52
N SER A 119 -0.06 11.74 -16.29
CA SER A 119 -1.24 11.22 -16.99
C SER A 119 -2.02 10.12 -16.25
N TYR A 120 -1.54 9.64 -15.09
CA TYR A 120 -2.13 8.48 -14.41
C TYR A 120 -3.21 8.83 -13.37
N LEU A 121 -3.14 9.99 -12.74
CA LEU A 121 -4.10 10.44 -11.73
C LEU A 121 -5.16 11.39 -12.31
N LYS A 122 -5.61 11.11 -13.55
CA LYS A 122 -6.65 11.88 -14.24
C LYS A 122 -7.98 11.14 -14.19
N PRO A 123 -9.00 11.63 -13.45
CA PRO A 123 -10.30 10.97 -13.39
C PRO A 123 -10.98 10.93 -14.77
N LYS A 124 -11.75 9.87 -15.04
CA LYS A 124 -12.58 9.75 -16.26
C LYS A 124 -13.74 10.75 -16.29
N LYS A 125 -14.22 11.17 -15.12
CA LYS A 125 -15.31 12.13 -14.94
C LYS A 125 -14.80 13.29 -14.09
N PRO A 126 -15.24 14.54 -14.33
CA PRO A 126 -14.99 15.63 -13.40
C PRO A 126 -15.58 15.27 -12.05
N VAL A 127 -14.72 15.03 -11.07
CA VAL A 127 -15.08 14.74 -9.69
C VAL A 127 -14.10 15.47 -8.80
N GLU A 128 -14.62 16.12 -7.77
CA GLU A 128 -13.78 16.70 -6.74
C GLU A 128 -13.24 15.57 -5.86
N ILE A 129 -11.91 15.50 -5.72
CA ILE A 129 -11.25 14.48 -4.90
C ILE A 129 -10.84 15.15 -3.59
N THR A 130 -11.58 14.84 -2.53
CA THR A 130 -11.25 15.26 -1.16
C THR A 130 -11.22 14.05 -0.23
N GLY A 131 -10.53 14.17 0.91
CA GLY A 131 -10.52 13.10 1.91
C GLY A 131 -11.93 12.70 2.36
N ASP A 132 -12.83 13.67 2.52
CA ASP A 132 -14.22 13.40 2.94
C ASP A 132 -15.00 12.62 1.89
N THR A 133 -14.92 13.02 0.61
CA THR A 133 -15.59 12.30 -0.48
C THR A 133 -15.07 10.86 -0.65
N LEU A 134 -13.78 10.64 -0.40
CA LEU A 134 -13.18 9.31 -0.43
C LEU A 134 -13.68 8.48 0.75
N ARG A 135 -13.64 9.01 1.98
CA ARG A 135 -14.16 8.34 3.18
C ARG A 135 -15.63 7.96 3.08
N GLN A 136 -16.47 8.84 2.53
CA GLN A 136 -17.89 8.57 2.33
C GLN A 136 -18.14 7.49 1.27
N SER A 137 -17.38 7.49 0.18
CA SER A 137 -17.60 6.55 -0.91
C SER A 137 -16.97 5.18 -0.70
N GLN A 138 -15.84 5.12 0.03
CA GLN A 138 -14.99 3.93 0.20
C GLN A 138 -14.67 3.21 -1.12
N ARG A 139 -14.64 3.95 -2.23
CA ARG A 139 -14.49 3.43 -3.58
C ARG A 139 -13.29 4.04 -4.28
N GLY A 140 -12.71 3.26 -5.18
CA GLY A 140 -11.69 3.73 -6.11
C GLY A 140 -12.18 4.84 -7.05
N ILE A 141 -11.28 5.76 -7.40
CA ILE A 141 -11.49 6.69 -8.50
C ILE A 141 -11.18 5.99 -9.83
N ALA A 142 -12.14 6.07 -10.76
CA ALA A 142 -11.94 5.58 -12.11
C ALA A 142 -11.04 6.54 -12.89
N TYR A 143 -9.74 6.24 -12.97
CA TYR A 143 -8.77 7.01 -13.74
C TYR A 143 -8.78 6.65 -15.23
N THR A 144 -8.31 7.56 -16.08
CA THR A 144 -8.15 7.33 -17.53
C THR A 144 -7.13 6.25 -17.85
N LYS A 145 -6.20 5.98 -16.92
CA LYS A 145 -5.22 4.90 -16.99
C LYS A 145 -5.34 4.02 -15.75
N SER A 146 -5.28 2.71 -15.95
CA SER A 146 -5.45 1.72 -14.89
C SER A 146 -4.25 0.77 -14.88
N PRO A 147 -3.07 1.22 -14.38
CA PRO A 147 -1.97 0.31 -14.11
C PRO A 147 -2.37 -0.68 -13.01
N PHE A 148 -1.60 -1.74 -12.85
CA PHE A 148 -1.81 -2.71 -11.77
C PHE A 148 -1.65 -2.05 -10.39
N ALA A 149 -0.59 -1.26 -10.23
CA ALA A 149 -0.32 -0.54 -8.98
C ALA A 149 0.42 0.78 -9.24
N TYR A 150 0.45 1.61 -8.21
CA TYR A 150 1.11 2.91 -8.14
C TYR A 150 2.19 2.84 -7.07
N ILE A 151 3.34 3.45 -7.34
CA ILE A 151 4.45 3.52 -6.39
C ILE A 151 4.63 4.97 -5.98
N PHE A 152 4.34 5.26 -4.72
CA PHE A 152 4.62 6.55 -4.10
C PHE A 152 5.91 6.46 -3.29
N ARG A 153 6.61 7.59 -3.16
CA ARG A 153 7.76 7.74 -2.27
C ARG A 153 7.42 8.76 -1.20
N ARG A 154 7.69 8.43 0.06
CA ARG A 154 7.59 9.39 1.17
C ARG A 154 8.76 10.36 1.08
N THR A 155 8.47 11.62 0.88
CA THR A 155 9.41 12.73 1.03
C THR A 155 9.56 13.04 2.51
N ALA A 156 10.75 13.47 2.94
CA ALA A 156 10.90 13.97 4.29
C ALA A 156 9.95 15.16 4.48
N ALA A 157 9.23 15.21 5.61
CA ALA A 157 8.43 16.37 5.93
C ALA A 157 9.32 17.63 5.85
N PRO A 158 8.85 18.74 5.25
CA PRO A 158 9.60 19.98 5.31
C PRO A 158 9.86 20.32 6.79
N ARG A 159 11.14 20.47 7.14
CA ARG A 159 11.57 20.93 8.46
C ARG A 159 11.08 22.35 8.71
#